data_AF-A0AAD5KE79-F1
#
_entry.id   AF-A0AAD5KE79-F1
#
_cell.length_a   1.000
_cell.length_b   1.000
_cell.length_c   1.000
_cell.angle_alpha   90.00
_cell.angle_beta   90.00
_cell.angle_gamma   90.00
#
_symmetry.space_group_name_H-M   'P 1'
#
loop_
_entity.id
_entity.type
_entity.pdbx_description
1 polymer ?
#
loop_
_entity_poly.entity_id
_entity_poly.type
_entity_poly.pdbx_seq_one_letter_code
_entity_poly.pdbx_strand_id
1 'polypeptide(L)'
;MLRHYFVVNVSSPNTPNLRDLQEKEPLKQLLEAVKTANDLKEKSKPILLKIAPDLTNGQLDDIVEIVQETGIAGVIATNTTLDRSQLTTSKDTIESIGAGGVSGKVLARRSTEIIRYLHQKSGGSFPIIGVGGIFSAEDAIEKLEAGASLVQVYSGMVYEGPGLVKKIKKGLLSFKGV
;
A
#
# COMPACT_ATOMS: atom_id res chain seq x y z
N MET A 1 -20.80 13.94 -5.88
CA MET A 1 -19.68 13.03 -6.21
C MET A 1 -19.37 12.20 -4.95
N LEU A 2 -19.97 11.01 -4.83
CA LEU A 2 -19.91 10.19 -3.60
C LEU A 2 -18.56 9.46 -3.54
N ARG A 3 -17.68 9.91 -2.64
CA ARG A 3 -16.44 9.19 -2.32
C ARG A 3 -16.78 8.04 -1.37
N HIS A 4 -16.30 6.84 -1.68
CA HIS A 4 -16.57 5.63 -0.88
C HIS A 4 -15.63 5.52 0.33
N TYR A 5 -14.40 6.00 0.21
CA TYR A 5 -13.40 6.08 1.28
C TYR A 5 -12.43 7.24 0.99
N PHE A 6 -11.67 7.64 1.99
CA PHE A 6 -10.54 8.58 1.88
C PHE A 6 -9.22 7.86 2.10
N VAL A 7 -8.14 8.39 1.51
CA VAL A 7 -6.78 7.90 1.74
C VAL A 7 -5.93 9.06 2.23
N VAL A 8 -5.28 8.87 3.37
CA VAL A 8 -4.18 9.72 3.83
C VAL A 8 -2.88 9.13 3.27
N ASN A 9 -2.18 9.89 2.44
CA ASN A 9 -0.95 9.44 1.78
C ASN A 9 0.26 10.21 2.32
N VAL A 10 1.05 9.52 3.14
CA VAL A 10 2.32 10.02 3.73
C VAL A 10 3.54 9.25 3.19
N SER A 11 3.39 8.58 2.04
CA SER A 11 4.38 7.61 1.54
C SER A 11 5.04 7.96 0.21
N SER A 12 4.71 9.11 -0.39
CA SER A 12 5.35 9.58 -1.61
C SER A 12 6.85 9.84 -1.37
N PRO A 13 7.76 9.25 -2.18
CA PRO A 13 9.19 9.59 -2.12
C PRO A 13 9.52 10.92 -2.82
N ASN A 14 8.56 11.51 -3.54
CA ASN A 14 8.81 12.67 -4.41
C ASN A 14 8.48 14.00 -3.72
N THR A 15 8.01 13.97 -2.48
CA THR A 15 7.74 15.16 -1.68
C THR A 15 8.76 15.18 -0.55
N PRO A 16 9.68 16.16 -0.53
CA PRO A 16 10.69 16.26 0.52
C PRO A 16 10.05 16.18 1.92
N ASN A 17 10.65 15.39 2.81
CA ASN A 17 10.25 15.21 4.20
C ASN A 17 8.84 14.64 4.45
N LEU A 18 8.08 14.26 3.42
CA LEU A 18 6.73 13.72 3.62
C LEU A 18 6.75 12.38 4.37
N ARG A 19 7.77 11.56 4.11
CA ARG A 19 7.91 10.25 4.74
C ARG A 19 8.27 10.34 6.23
N ASP A 20 8.79 11.47 6.67
CA ASP A 20 9.09 11.73 8.08
C ASP A 20 7.81 11.82 8.92
N LEU A 21 6.67 12.12 8.28
CA LEU A 21 5.34 12.02 8.90
C LEU A 21 4.88 10.58 9.13
N GLN A 22 5.65 9.56 8.74
CA GLN A 22 5.37 8.16 9.12
C GLN A 22 5.97 7.78 10.47
N GLU A 23 6.73 8.67 11.10
CA GLU A 23 7.10 8.53 12.51
C GLU A 23 5.83 8.56 13.38
N LYS A 24 5.84 7.76 14.45
CA LYS A 24 4.63 7.39 15.20
C LYS A 24 3.78 8.56 15.66
N GLU A 25 4.37 9.48 16.42
CA GLU A 25 3.64 10.60 17.04
C GLU A 25 3.09 11.59 16.00
N PRO A 26 3.88 12.10 15.03
CA PRO A 26 3.33 12.97 13.98
C PRO A 26 2.21 12.30 13.16
N LEU A 27 2.36 11.02 12.84
CA LEU A 27 1.37 10.27 12.06
C LEU A 27 0.06 10.14 12.83
N LYS A 28 0.13 9.77 14.11
CA LYS A 28 -1.03 9.64 14.99
C LYS A 28 -1.79 10.96 15.09
N GLN A 29 -1.10 12.06 15.39
CA GLN A 29 -1.72 13.39 15.48
C GLN A 29 -2.42 13.80 14.17
N LEU A 30 -1.78 13.55 13.02
CA LEU A 30 -2.37 13.81 11.72
C LEU A 30 -3.66 12.99 11.51
N LEU A 31 -3.62 11.70 11.79
CA LEU A 31 -4.76 10.80 11.59
C LEU A 31 -5.92 11.12 12.54
N GLU A 32 -5.65 11.44 13.80
CA GLU A 32 -6.66 11.90 14.76
C GLU A 32 -7.35 13.19 14.30
N ALA A 33 -6.58 14.16 13.80
CA ALA A 33 -7.13 15.40 13.26
C ALA A 33 -8.01 15.14 12.03
N VAL A 34 -7.56 14.30 11.09
CA VAL A 34 -8.33 13.92 9.90
C VAL A 34 -9.59 13.14 10.29
N LYS A 35 -9.49 12.20 11.23
CA LYS A 35 -10.62 11.40 11.74
C LYS A 35 -11.66 12.29 12.40
N THR A 36 -11.23 13.21 13.27
CA THR A 36 -12.11 14.20 13.91
C THR A 36 -12.84 15.04 12.86
N ALA A 37 -12.12 15.56 11.85
CA ALA A 37 -12.74 16.36 10.80
C ALA A 37 -13.73 15.56 9.93
N ASN A 38 -13.48 14.27 9.73
CA ASN A 38 -14.36 13.35 9.00
C ASN A 38 -15.61 12.96 9.81
N ASP A 39 -15.48 12.78 11.13
CA ASP A 39 -16.60 12.47 12.02
C ASP A 39 -17.58 13.64 12.19
N LEU A 40 -17.10 14.87 12.01
CA LEU A 40 -17.95 16.07 11.98
C LEU A 40 -18.78 16.21 10.70
N LYS A 41 -18.60 15.33 9.69
CA LYS A 41 -19.42 15.34 8.47
C LYS A 41 -20.72 14.58 8.70
N GLU A 42 -21.80 15.02 8.06
CA GLU A 42 -23.11 14.33 8.10
C GLU A 42 -23.01 12.83 7.76
N LYS A 43 -22.06 12.48 6.89
CA LYS A 43 -21.73 11.09 6.55
C LYS A 43 -20.22 10.92 6.55
N SER A 44 -19.68 10.48 7.68
CA SER A 44 -18.28 10.08 7.79
C SER A 44 -17.97 8.94 6.79
N LYS A 45 -16.73 8.90 6.31
CA LYS A 45 -16.25 7.88 5.38
C LYS A 45 -15.08 7.10 5.97
N PRO A 46 -14.88 5.83 5.58
CA PRO A 46 -13.67 5.09 5.93
C PRO A 46 -12.42 5.87 5.53
N ILE A 47 -11.46 5.99 6.43
CA ILE A 47 -10.14 6.58 6.17
C ILE A 47 -9.14 5.44 6.13
N LEU A 48 -8.32 5.37 5.08
CA LEU A 48 -7.23 4.42 4.98
C LEU A 48 -5.89 5.17 4.96
N LEU A 49 -4.86 4.56 5.54
CA LEU A 49 -3.49 5.06 5.47
C LEU A 49 -2.73 4.35 4.35
N LYS A 50 -2.04 5.10 3.46
CA LYS A 50 -1.13 4.51 2.47
C LYS A 50 0.32 4.65 2.89
N ILE A 51 1.00 3.52 3.07
CA ILE A 51 2.36 3.43 3.61
C ILE A 51 3.43 3.15 2.54
N ALA A 52 4.69 3.50 2.85
CA ALA A 52 5.84 3.19 2.02
C ALA A 52 6.31 1.73 2.23
N PRO A 53 6.95 1.11 1.22
CA PRO A 53 7.55 -0.22 1.38
C PRO A 53 8.90 -0.20 2.14
N ASP A 54 9.46 0.99 2.31
CA ASP A 54 10.80 1.22 2.85
C ASP A 54 10.76 1.45 4.38
N LEU A 55 9.89 0.71 5.07
CA LEU A 55 9.73 0.76 6.53
C LEU A 55 10.40 -0.44 7.19
N THR A 56 10.97 -0.23 8.37
CA THR A 56 11.47 -1.31 9.24
C THR A 56 10.31 -2.06 9.90
N ASN A 57 10.57 -3.25 10.43
CA ASN A 57 9.55 -4.00 11.16
C ASN A 57 9.01 -3.24 12.39
N GLY A 58 9.87 -2.52 13.12
CA GLY A 58 9.43 -1.68 14.24
C GLY A 58 8.49 -0.55 13.81
N GLN A 59 8.81 0.12 12.70
CA GLN A 59 7.90 1.11 12.12
C GLN A 59 6.58 0.48 11.64
N LEU A 60 6.58 -0.75 11.13
CA LEU A 60 5.35 -1.46 10.78
C LEU A 60 4.52 -1.83 12.02
N ASP A 61 5.17 -2.19 13.14
CA ASP A 61 4.51 -2.41 14.42
C ASP A 61 3.84 -1.11 14.90
N ASP A 62 4.54 0.04 14.79
CA ASP A 62 3.95 1.36 15.09
C ASP A 62 2.73 1.67 14.20
N ILE A 63 2.76 1.32 12.91
CA ILE A 63 1.58 1.48 12.02
C ILE A 63 0.39 0.67 12.55
N VAL A 64 0.60 -0.56 13.02
CA VAL A 64 -0.48 -1.39 13.58
C VAL A 64 -1.09 -0.73 14.81
N GLU A 65 -0.26 -0.26 15.74
CA GLU A 65 -0.72 0.44 16.95
C GLU A 65 -1.48 1.71 16.61
N ILE A 66 -0.97 2.54 15.69
CA ILE A 66 -1.64 3.77 15.27
C ILE A 66 -3.00 3.49 14.65
N VAL A 67 -3.14 2.46 13.81
CA VAL A 67 -4.44 2.09 13.22
C VAL A 67 -5.44 1.70 14.31
N GLN A 68 -4.99 0.94 15.31
CA GLN A 68 -5.83 0.53 16.45
C GLN A 68 -6.25 1.71 17.33
N GLU A 69 -5.30 2.60 17.67
CA GLU A 69 -5.55 3.75 18.53
C GLU A 69 -6.43 4.82 17.86
N THR A 70 -6.17 5.11 16.58
CA THR A 70 -6.91 6.16 15.83
C THR A 70 -8.25 5.67 15.30
N GLY A 71 -8.46 4.35 15.22
CA GLY A 71 -9.67 3.75 14.67
C GLY A 71 -9.89 4.05 13.19
N ILE A 72 -8.83 4.32 12.42
CA ILE A 72 -8.95 4.42 10.96
C ILE A 72 -9.26 3.04 10.36
N ALA A 73 -9.86 3.03 9.18
CA ALA A 73 -10.52 1.85 8.64
C ALA A 73 -9.57 0.80 8.04
N GLY A 74 -8.29 1.11 7.83
CA GLY A 74 -7.33 0.15 7.29
C GLY A 74 -6.13 0.77 6.59
N VAL A 75 -5.37 -0.07 5.88
CA VAL A 75 -4.08 0.30 5.28
C VAL A 75 -4.03 -0.06 3.79
N ILE A 76 -3.33 0.75 3.00
CA ILE A 76 -2.94 0.45 1.62
C ILE A 76 -1.43 0.19 1.60
N ALA A 77 -1.03 -1.04 1.31
CA ALA A 77 0.35 -1.50 1.32
C ALA A 77 0.73 -2.02 -0.09
N THR A 78 1.55 -1.33 -0.89
CA THR A 78 2.36 -0.15 -0.56
C THR A 78 2.40 0.91 -1.68
N ASN A 79 3.02 2.04 -1.38
CA ASN A 79 3.51 2.99 -2.37
C ASN A 79 4.83 2.51 -3.03
N THR A 80 5.48 3.35 -3.82
CA THR A 80 6.75 3.06 -4.52
C THR A 80 7.95 2.97 -3.57
N THR A 81 8.98 2.22 -3.95
CA THR A 81 10.23 2.06 -3.17
C THR A 81 11.33 3.01 -3.64
N LEU A 82 12.24 3.38 -2.74
CA LEU A 82 13.52 4.00 -3.10
C LEU A 82 14.62 2.98 -3.41
N ASP A 83 14.41 1.70 -3.06
CA ASP A 83 15.37 0.64 -3.36
C ASP A 83 15.43 0.36 -4.87
N ARG A 84 16.62 0.56 -5.43
CA ARG A 84 16.94 0.34 -6.85
C ARG A 84 17.82 -0.88 -7.08
N SER A 85 18.16 -1.64 -6.04
CA SER A 85 19.09 -2.77 -6.09
C SER A 85 18.62 -3.93 -6.98
N GLN A 86 17.31 -4.04 -7.19
CA GLN A 86 16.68 -5.08 -8.01
C GLN A 86 16.55 -4.68 -9.50
N LEU A 87 16.97 -3.48 -9.89
CA LEU A 87 16.93 -3.04 -11.28
C LEU A 87 18.08 -3.68 -12.08
N THR A 88 17.76 -4.15 -13.29
CA THR A 88 18.75 -4.64 -14.26
C THR A 88 19.33 -3.51 -15.12
N THR A 89 18.70 -2.33 -15.11
CA THR A 89 19.18 -1.13 -15.78
C THR A 89 20.52 -0.69 -15.20
N SER A 90 21.43 -0.21 -16.06
CA SER A 90 22.76 0.23 -15.62
C SER A 90 22.69 1.35 -14.58
N LYS A 91 23.70 1.43 -13.69
CA LYS A 91 23.79 2.48 -12.67
C LYS A 91 23.83 3.87 -13.30
N ASP A 92 24.65 4.08 -14.33
CA ASP A 92 24.75 5.36 -15.04
C ASP A 92 23.39 5.82 -15.59
N THR A 93 22.62 4.89 -16.17
CA THR A 93 21.27 5.20 -16.64
C THR A 93 20.34 5.55 -15.46
N ILE A 94 20.38 4.78 -14.37
CA ILE A 94 19.57 5.03 -13.17
C ILE A 94 19.89 6.40 -12.56
N GLU A 95 21.17 6.77 -12.51
CA GLU A 95 21.64 8.07 -12.03
C GLU A 95 21.16 9.19 -12.95
N SER A 96 21.24 9.01 -14.28
CA SER A 96 20.76 10.00 -15.25
C SER A 96 19.25 10.25 -15.18
N ILE A 97 18.45 9.24 -14.84
CA ILE A 97 16.99 9.39 -14.61
C ILE A 97 16.71 10.24 -13.35
N GLY A 98 17.60 10.21 -12.37
CA GLY A 98 17.50 11.01 -11.15
C GLY A 98 16.56 10.43 -10.10
N ALA A 99 16.19 11.29 -9.14
CA ALA A 99 15.43 10.93 -7.95
C ALA A 99 13.99 10.50 -8.28
N GLY A 100 13.45 9.60 -7.46
CA GLY A 100 12.06 9.17 -7.56
C GLY A 100 11.84 7.73 -7.13
N GLY A 101 10.57 7.39 -6.94
CA GLY A 101 10.14 6.06 -6.55
C GLY A 101 10.08 5.05 -7.69
N VAL A 102 10.44 3.80 -7.40
CA VAL A 102 10.34 2.66 -8.31
C VAL A 102 9.06 1.87 -8.03
N SER A 103 8.40 1.46 -9.10
CA SER A 103 7.19 0.62 -9.08
C SER A 103 7.38 -0.61 -9.98
N GLY A 104 6.37 -1.48 -10.06
CA GLY A 104 6.38 -2.63 -10.96
C GLY A 104 6.89 -3.92 -10.30
N LYS A 105 7.32 -4.89 -11.11
CA LYS A 105 7.62 -6.26 -10.68
C LYS A 105 8.66 -6.35 -9.57
N VAL A 106 9.65 -5.45 -9.57
CA VAL A 106 10.68 -5.40 -8.52
C VAL A 106 10.11 -5.17 -7.13
N LEU A 107 8.91 -4.58 -7.02
CA LEU A 107 8.22 -4.34 -5.77
C LEU A 107 7.33 -5.51 -5.32
N ALA A 108 7.13 -6.54 -6.16
CA ALA A 108 6.20 -7.63 -5.89
C ALA A 108 6.52 -8.32 -4.55
N ARG A 109 7.75 -8.81 -4.38
CA ARG A 109 8.17 -9.52 -3.16
C ARG A 109 8.01 -8.66 -1.91
N ARG A 110 8.62 -7.46 -1.89
CA ARG A 110 8.62 -6.59 -0.69
C ARG A 110 7.22 -6.15 -0.28
N SER A 111 6.36 -5.81 -1.23
CA SER A 111 4.98 -5.45 -0.92
C SER A 111 4.16 -6.63 -0.38
N THR A 112 4.36 -7.86 -0.89
CA THR A 112 3.73 -9.07 -0.31
C THR A 112 4.19 -9.30 1.12
N GLU A 113 5.48 -9.17 1.40
CA GLU A 113 6.05 -9.35 2.74
C GLU A 113 5.43 -8.39 3.75
N ILE A 114 5.26 -7.11 3.37
CA ILE A 114 4.65 -6.10 4.25
C ILE A 114 3.18 -6.40 4.53
N ILE A 115 2.42 -6.81 3.52
CA ILE A 115 1.02 -7.22 3.70
C ILE A 115 0.94 -8.37 4.70
N ARG A 116 1.77 -9.39 4.52
CA ARG A 116 1.85 -10.55 5.42
C ARG A 116 2.20 -10.16 6.84
N TYR A 117 3.20 -9.29 6.99
CA TYR A 117 3.64 -8.80 8.29
C TYR A 117 2.52 -8.06 9.01
N LEU A 118 1.90 -7.07 8.35
CA LEU A 118 0.79 -6.29 8.93
C LEU A 118 -0.40 -7.17 9.28
N HIS A 119 -0.75 -8.13 8.43
CA HIS A 119 -1.86 -9.05 8.68
C HIS A 119 -1.61 -9.90 9.94
N GLN A 120 -0.41 -10.49 10.03
CA GLN A 120 -0.02 -11.31 11.19
C GLN A 120 0.03 -10.50 12.49
N LYS A 121 0.66 -9.31 12.45
CA LYS A 121 0.81 -8.46 13.64
C LYS A 121 -0.50 -7.87 14.13
N SER A 122 -1.38 -7.51 13.21
CA SER A 122 -2.70 -6.98 13.57
C SER A 122 -3.71 -8.08 13.93
N GLY A 123 -3.37 -9.36 13.74
CA GLY A 123 -4.32 -10.47 13.87
C GLY A 123 -5.50 -10.36 12.91
N GLY A 124 -5.32 -9.69 11.76
CA GLY A 124 -6.40 -9.42 10.80
C GLY A 124 -7.45 -8.42 11.29
N SER A 125 -7.14 -7.57 12.28
CA SER A 125 -8.11 -6.64 12.88
C SER A 125 -8.57 -5.49 11.97
N PHE A 126 -7.87 -5.23 10.86
CA PHE A 126 -8.26 -4.25 9.85
C PHE A 126 -7.97 -4.74 8.43
N PRO A 127 -8.75 -4.29 7.42
CA PRO A 127 -8.51 -4.64 6.04
C PRO A 127 -7.24 -4.01 5.50
N ILE A 128 -6.51 -4.77 4.68
CA ILE A 128 -5.33 -4.31 3.95
C ILE A 128 -5.63 -4.34 2.45
N ILE A 129 -5.39 -3.23 1.75
CA ILE A 129 -5.40 -3.19 0.29
C ILE A 129 -3.99 -3.42 -0.23
N GLY A 130 -3.76 -4.56 -0.88
CA GLY A 130 -2.47 -4.96 -1.42
C GLY A 130 -2.16 -4.31 -2.76
N VAL A 131 -0.98 -3.69 -2.87
CA VAL A 131 -0.54 -2.92 -4.04
C VAL A 131 0.97 -3.10 -4.22
N GLY A 132 1.40 -3.30 -5.46
CA GLY A 132 2.82 -3.38 -5.82
C GLY A 132 3.15 -4.66 -6.58
N GLY A 133 3.63 -4.50 -7.81
CA GLY A 133 4.13 -5.62 -8.62
C GLY A 133 3.08 -6.62 -9.11
N ILE A 134 1.81 -6.23 -9.23
CA ILE A 134 0.73 -7.11 -9.71
C ILE A 134 0.58 -6.99 -11.23
N PHE A 135 0.94 -8.05 -11.96
CA PHE A 135 0.90 -8.18 -13.43
C PHE A 135 0.09 -9.39 -13.90
N SER A 136 -0.29 -10.29 -12.99
CA SER A 136 -1.02 -11.52 -13.29
C SER A 136 -2.11 -11.78 -12.26
N ALA A 137 -2.92 -12.83 -12.48
CA ALA A 137 -3.90 -13.27 -11.49
C ALA A 137 -3.21 -13.89 -10.28
N GLU A 138 -2.11 -14.61 -10.52
CA GLU A 138 -1.26 -15.26 -9.54
C GLU A 138 -0.65 -14.22 -8.58
N ASP A 139 -0.14 -13.10 -9.12
CA ASP A 139 0.39 -12.02 -8.28
C ASP A 139 -0.70 -11.41 -7.38
N ALA A 140 -1.94 -11.31 -7.87
CA ALA A 140 -3.05 -10.79 -7.08
C ALA A 140 -3.46 -11.79 -5.98
N ILE A 141 -3.53 -13.07 -6.32
CA ILE A 141 -3.80 -14.17 -5.38
C ILE A 141 -2.74 -14.18 -4.28
N GLU A 142 -1.46 -14.04 -4.61
CA GLU A 142 -0.37 -14.01 -3.62
C GLU A 142 -0.57 -12.88 -2.59
N LYS A 143 -1.09 -11.71 -2.99
CA LYS A 143 -1.44 -10.63 -2.04
C LYS A 143 -2.60 -11.01 -1.14
N LEU A 144 -3.62 -11.66 -1.69
CA LEU A 144 -4.79 -12.09 -0.92
C LEU A 144 -4.40 -13.17 0.10
N GLU A 145 -3.60 -14.15 -0.30
CA GLU A 145 -3.05 -15.18 0.59
C GLU A 145 -2.11 -14.59 1.66
N ALA A 146 -1.42 -13.49 1.35
CA ALA A 146 -0.65 -12.74 2.34
C ALA A 146 -1.54 -11.98 3.35
N GLY A 147 -2.86 -11.91 3.16
CA GLY A 147 -3.81 -11.28 4.08
C GLY A 147 -4.37 -9.94 3.59
N ALA A 148 -4.18 -9.58 2.31
CA ALA A 148 -4.91 -8.47 1.72
C ALA A 148 -6.39 -8.83 1.52
N SER A 149 -7.29 -7.88 1.80
CA SER A 149 -8.72 -8.01 1.53
C SER A 149 -9.09 -7.54 0.13
N LEU A 150 -8.29 -6.65 -0.45
CA LEU A 150 -8.47 -6.07 -1.79
C LEU A 150 -7.10 -5.90 -2.45
N VAL A 151 -7.07 -5.76 -3.77
CA VAL A 151 -5.84 -5.45 -4.52
C VAL A 151 -6.01 -4.22 -5.42
N GLN A 152 -4.93 -3.46 -5.64
CA GLN A 152 -4.87 -2.39 -6.64
C GLN A 152 -3.72 -2.63 -7.62
N VAL A 153 -3.94 -2.23 -8.87
CA VAL A 153 -2.98 -2.37 -9.97
C VAL A 153 -2.60 -1.00 -10.53
N TYR A 154 -1.34 -0.86 -10.94
CA TYR A 154 -0.88 0.30 -11.71
C TYR A 154 0.09 -0.15 -12.80
N SER A 155 1.35 -0.44 -12.47
CA SER A 155 2.38 -0.75 -13.47
C SER A 155 1.97 -1.93 -14.35
N GLY A 156 1.33 -2.96 -13.79
CA GLY A 156 0.78 -4.06 -14.57
C GLY A 156 -0.17 -3.60 -15.68
N MET A 157 -1.03 -2.61 -15.44
CA MET A 157 -1.92 -2.07 -16.49
C MET A 157 -1.15 -1.35 -17.60
N VAL A 158 -0.01 -0.73 -17.29
CA VAL A 158 0.83 -0.05 -18.29
C VAL A 158 1.43 -1.05 -19.27
N TYR A 159 1.90 -2.20 -18.78
CA TYR A 159 2.59 -3.21 -19.61
C TYR A 159 1.65 -4.27 -20.19
N GLU A 160 0.60 -4.68 -19.47
CA GLU A 160 -0.34 -5.74 -19.88
C GLU A 160 -1.62 -5.18 -20.52
N GLY A 161 -1.79 -3.85 -20.48
CA GLY A 161 -2.99 -3.16 -20.94
C GLY A 161 -4.22 -3.34 -20.03
N PRO A 162 -5.37 -2.75 -20.41
CA PRO A 162 -6.59 -2.79 -19.60
C PRO A 162 -7.17 -4.21 -19.45
N GLY A 163 -6.78 -5.15 -20.31
CA GLY A 163 -7.17 -6.55 -20.23
C GLY A 163 -6.71 -7.25 -18.95
N LEU A 164 -5.69 -6.73 -18.27
CA LEU A 164 -5.18 -7.26 -17.01
C LEU A 164 -6.29 -7.45 -15.97
N VAL A 165 -7.16 -6.46 -15.80
CA VAL A 165 -8.23 -6.51 -14.80
C VAL A 165 -9.18 -7.69 -15.08
N LYS A 166 -9.47 -7.97 -16.36
CA LYS A 166 -10.29 -9.13 -16.75
C LYS A 166 -9.56 -10.45 -16.50
N LYS A 167 -8.25 -10.51 -16.78
CA LYS A 167 -7.41 -11.69 -16.49
C LYS A 167 -7.38 -12.00 -14.99
N ILE A 168 -7.11 -11.00 -14.15
CA ILE A 168 -7.12 -11.13 -12.69
C ILE A 168 -8.47 -11.64 -12.21
N LYS A 169 -9.57 -10.99 -12.59
CA LYS A 169 -10.91 -11.42 -12.17
C LYS A 169 -11.23 -12.86 -12.57
N LYS A 170 -10.81 -13.30 -13.76
CA LYS A 170 -10.99 -14.69 -14.19
C LYS A 170 -10.17 -15.67 -13.36
N GLY A 171 -8.90 -15.38 -13.09
CA GLY A 171 -8.07 -16.24 -12.25
C GLY A 171 -8.56 -16.31 -10.80
N LEU A 172 -9.15 -15.23 -10.29
CA LEU A 172 -9.80 -15.23 -8.97
C LEU A 172 -11.04 -16.13 -8.90
N LEU A 173 -11.75 -16.38 -10.01
CA LEU A 173 -12.89 -17.32 -9.99
C LEU A 173 -12.46 -18.79 -9.80
N SER A 174 -11.24 -19.12 -10.22
CA SER A 174 -10.64 -20.44 -9.98
C SER A 174 -9.94 -20.54 -8.62
N PHE A 175 -9.73 -19.41 -7.94
CA PHE A 175 -9.12 -19.36 -6.62
C PHE A 175 -10.18 -19.65 -5.55
N LYS A 176 -9.96 -20.67 -4.72
CA LYS A 176 -10.85 -21.08 -3.63
C LYS A 176 -10.39 -20.56 -2.25
N GLY A 177 -9.63 -19.47 -2.20
CA GLY A 177 -9.04 -18.95 -0.96
C GLY A 177 -9.74 -17.71 -0.38
N VAL A 178 -9.79 -17.75 0.96
CA VAL A 178 -10.50 -16.93 1.98
C VAL A 178 -12.01 -17.06 2.00
#